data_AF-A0A9Q4B3U8-F1
#
_entry.id   AF-A0A9Q4B3U8-F1
#
_cell.length_a   1.000
_cell.length_b   1.000
_cell.length_c   1.000
_cell.angle_alpha   90.00
_cell.angle_beta   90.00
_cell.angle_gamma   90.00
#
_symmetry.space_group_name_H-M   'P 1'
#
loop_
_entity.id
_entity.type
_entity.pdbx_description
1 polymer ?
#
loop_
_entity_poly.entity_id
_entity_poly.type
_entity_poly.pdbx_seq_one_letter_code
_entity_poly.pdbx_strand_id
1 'polypeptide(L)'
;MDSWISFLLPNDEYKKLKMLYFFAEGAIILFLFLIVMTVGNRYFNVNIEVILLASIALFLFYVCGRYIVSGIEYTDVATEKTYRKAFRLIVIRTMGFVVIFLSLYIIFMNGFTSLTEGIELLGLLISVSLVWFLSSYISLKRSYKKNKELL
;
A
#
# COMPACT_ATOMS: atom_id res chain seq x y z
N MET A 1 -17.19 10.99 21.60
CA MET A 1 -17.35 11.83 20.40
C MET A 1 -16.58 11.16 19.30
N ASP A 2 -17.28 10.56 18.34
CA ASP A 2 -16.62 10.00 17.17
C ASP A 2 -16.16 11.16 16.27
N SER A 3 -14.84 11.27 16.11
CA SER A 3 -14.25 12.15 15.10
C SER A 3 -14.62 11.66 13.71
N TRP A 4 -14.70 12.54 12.71
CA TRP A 4 -15.00 12.20 11.32
C TRP A 4 -14.10 11.10 10.74
N ILE A 5 -12.88 10.97 11.26
CA ILE A 5 -11.93 9.93 10.83
C ILE A 5 -12.33 8.52 11.27
N SER A 6 -13.28 8.37 12.20
CA SER A 6 -13.76 7.07 12.68
C SER A 6 -14.31 6.20 11.55
N PHE A 7 -14.91 6.81 10.53
CA PHE A 7 -15.40 6.13 9.33
C PHE A 7 -14.30 5.41 8.54
N LEU A 8 -13.06 5.91 8.61
CA LEU A 8 -11.90 5.35 7.89
C LEU A 8 -11.09 4.36 8.73
N LEU A 9 -11.40 4.22 10.02
CA LEU A 9 -10.64 3.39 10.94
C LEU A 9 -11.28 2.00 11.09
N PRO A 10 -10.47 0.95 11.31
CA PRO A 10 -10.96 -0.39 11.55
C PRO A 10 -11.68 -0.46 12.91
N ASN A 11 -12.63 -1.41 13.01
CA ASN A 11 -13.38 -1.67 14.25
C ASN A 11 -12.50 -2.27 15.37
N ASP A 12 -11.41 -2.94 15.00
CA ASP A 12 -10.43 -3.50 15.94
C ASP A 12 -9.64 -2.35 16.60
N GLU A 13 -9.71 -2.28 17.94
CA GLU A 13 -9.10 -1.22 18.74
C GLU A 13 -7.57 -1.16 18.57
N TYR A 14 -6.90 -2.32 18.52
CA TYR A 14 -5.46 -2.39 18.35
C TYR A 14 -5.04 -1.88 16.96
N LYS A 15 -5.77 -2.28 15.91
CA LYS A 15 -5.51 -1.78 14.54
C LYS A 15 -5.80 -0.29 14.44
N LYS A 16 -6.88 0.18 15.06
CA LYS A 16 -7.28 1.59 15.10
C LYS A 16 -6.19 2.45 15.72
N LEU A 17 -5.68 2.04 16.89
CA LEU A 17 -4.62 2.77 17.59
C LEU A 17 -3.33 2.83 16.75
N LYS A 18 -2.94 1.71 16.14
CA LYS A 18 -1.76 1.68 15.25
C LYS A 18 -1.90 2.57 14.04
N MET A 19 -3.06 2.57 13.38
CA MET A 19 -3.31 3.46 12.25
C MET A 19 -3.25 4.94 12.65
N LEU A 20 -3.82 5.31 13.79
CA LEU A 20 -3.72 6.68 14.31
C LEU A 20 -2.27 7.10 14.55
N TYR A 21 -1.44 6.22 15.12
CA TYR A 21 -0.01 6.51 15.26
C TYR A 21 0.68 6.70 13.90
N PHE A 22 0.41 5.85 12.91
CA PHE A 22 1.02 5.99 11.59
C PHE A 22 0.59 7.27 10.89
N PHE A 23 -0.68 7.67 11.02
CA PHE A 23 -1.15 8.95 10.49
C PHE A 23 -0.49 10.14 11.19
N ALA A 24 -0.37 10.11 12.53
CA ALA A 24 0.28 11.17 13.28
C ALA A 24 1.78 11.27 12.95
N GLU A 25 2.50 10.14 12.94
CA GLU A 25 3.90 10.05 12.52
C GLU A 25 4.07 10.59 11.08
N GLY A 26 3.21 10.16 10.16
CA GLY A 26 3.23 10.60 8.76
C GLY A 26 2.94 12.09 8.60
N ALA A 27 2.01 12.64 9.38
CA ALA A 27 1.66 14.06 9.35
C ALA A 27 2.83 14.93 9.84
N ILE A 28 3.54 14.49 10.89
CA ILE A 28 4.75 15.18 11.38
C ILE A 28 5.85 15.16 10.32
N ILE A 29 6.09 14.02 9.68
CA ILE A 29 7.10 13.90 8.60
C ILE A 29 6.73 14.79 7.41
N LEU A 30 5.46 14.78 7.01
CA LEU A 30 4.96 15.64 5.95
C LEU A 30 5.14 17.12 6.30
N PHE A 31 4.81 17.51 7.53
CA PHE A 31 4.99 18.88 8.00
C PHE A 31 6.45 19.33 7.92
N LEU A 32 7.39 18.50 8.40
CA LEU A 32 8.82 18.78 8.29
C LEU A 32 9.29 18.86 6.83
N PHE A 33 8.82 17.95 5.97
CA PHE A 33 9.11 17.98 4.54
C PHE A 33 8.63 19.29 3.89
N LEU A 34 7.43 19.76 4.22
CA LEU A 34 6.90 21.02 3.69
C LEU A 34 7.72 22.23 4.16
N ILE A 35 8.23 22.24 5.38
CA ILE A 35 9.17 23.28 5.86
C ILE A 35 10.44 23.26 5.01
N VAL A 36 11.04 22.08 4.82
CA VAL A 36 12.26 21.93 4.01
C VAL A 36 12.02 22.40 2.58
N MET A 37 10.91 22.00 1.95
CA MET A 37 10.59 22.43 0.59
C MET A 37 10.32 23.93 0.53
N THR A 38 9.65 24.53 1.50
CA THR A 38 9.39 25.97 1.53
C THR A 38 10.69 26.79 1.60
N VAL A 39 11.64 26.38 2.45
CA VAL A 39 12.94 27.04 2.57
C VAL A 39 13.82 26.75 1.35
N GLY A 40 13.89 25.47 0.95
CA GLY A 40 14.72 24.99 -0.15
C GLY A 40 14.28 25.52 -1.51
N ASN A 41 12.98 25.77 -1.72
CA ASN A 41 12.48 26.25 -3.00
C ASN A 41 13.03 27.64 -3.36
N ARG A 42 13.48 28.42 -2.37
CA ARG A 42 14.19 29.68 -2.60
C ARG A 42 15.51 29.51 -3.35
N TYR A 43 16.12 28.33 -3.26
CA TYR A 43 17.42 28.01 -3.86
C TYR A 43 17.31 27.10 -5.08
N PHE A 44 16.36 26.15 -5.08
CA PHE A 44 16.26 25.11 -6.10
C PHE A 44 15.16 25.34 -7.15
N ASN A 45 14.25 26.29 -6.93
CA ASN A 45 13.16 26.64 -7.85
C ASN A 45 12.42 25.40 -8.43
N VAL A 46 11.99 24.52 -7.53
CA VAL A 46 11.21 23.31 -7.83
C VAL A 46 9.76 23.70 -8.12
N ASN A 47 9.19 23.13 -9.17
CA ASN A 47 7.79 23.34 -9.55
C ASN A 47 6.83 22.91 -8.41
N ILE A 48 5.85 23.75 -8.10
CA ILE A 48 4.83 23.51 -7.08
C ILE A 48 4.08 22.20 -7.28
N GLU A 49 3.79 21.81 -8.52
CA GLU A 49 3.11 20.54 -8.85
C GLU A 49 3.92 19.34 -8.36
N VAL A 50 5.25 19.40 -8.55
CA VAL A 50 6.18 18.36 -8.10
C VAL A 50 6.22 18.31 -6.57
N ILE A 51 6.23 19.47 -5.90
CA ILE A 51 6.22 19.54 -4.43
C ILE A 51 4.94 18.93 -3.87
N LEU A 52 3.78 19.25 -4.44
CA LEU A 52 2.49 18.72 -4.00
C LEU A 52 2.40 17.20 -4.23
N LEU A 53 2.80 16.73 -5.40
CA LEU A 53 2.80 15.29 -5.69
C LEU A 53 3.77 14.53 -4.77
N ALA A 54 4.97 15.07 -4.55
CA ALA A 54 5.95 14.50 -3.63
C ALA A 54 5.43 14.47 -2.19
N SER A 55 4.71 15.50 -1.76
CA SER A 55 4.08 15.58 -0.43
C SER A 55 3.04 14.48 -0.22
N ILE A 56 2.14 14.30 -1.21
CA ILE A 56 1.13 13.24 -1.19
C ILE A 56 1.81 11.86 -1.18
N ALA A 57 2.77 11.66 -2.09
CA ALA A 57 3.52 10.42 -2.18
C ALA A 57 4.23 10.09 -0.87
N LEU A 58 4.95 11.05 -0.27
CA LEU A 58 5.66 10.87 1.00
C LEU A 58 4.73 10.39 2.11
N PHE A 59 3.59 11.06 2.30
CA PHE A 59 2.63 10.69 3.33
C PHE A 59 2.06 9.28 3.10
N LEU A 60 1.61 8.99 1.87
CA LEU A 60 1.05 7.69 1.53
C LEU A 60 2.09 6.58 1.67
N PHE A 61 3.30 6.76 1.16
CA PHE A 61 4.37 5.77 1.27
C PHE A 61 4.75 5.52 2.72
N TYR A 62 4.82 6.57 3.54
CA TYR A 62 5.12 6.40 4.96
C TYR A 62 4.03 5.58 5.68
N VAL A 63 2.76 5.99 5.53
CA VAL A 63 1.64 5.32 6.21
C VAL A 63 1.47 3.89 5.71
N CYS A 64 1.41 3.67 4.39
CA CYS A 64 1.28 2.35 3.79
C CYS A 64 2.49 1.47 4.13
N GLY A 65 3.70 2.04 4.07
CA GLY A 65 4.93 1.35 4.44
C GLY A 65 4.89 0.87 5.89
N ARG A 66 4.56 1.75 6.83
CA ARG A 66 4.39 1.41 8.25
C ARG A 66 3.30 0.38 8.47
N TYR A 67 2.18 0.49 7.77
CA TYR A 67 1.09 -0.48 7.79
C TYR A 67 1.58 -1.88 7.40
N ILE A 68 2.21 -2.01 6.22
CA ILE A 68 2.75 -3.28 5.72
C ILE A 68 3.80 -3.86 6.68
N VAL A 69 4.72 -3.01 7.14
CA VAL A 69 5.83 -3.35 8.04
C VAL A 69 5.33 -3.71 9.45
N SER A 70 4.16 -3.23 9.86
CA SER A 70 3.60 -3.55 11.17
C SER A 70 2.97 -4.95 11.24
N GLY A 71 2.60 -5.53 10.09
CA GLY A 71 1.98 -6.86 10.01
C GLY A 71 0.60 -6.94 10.65
N ILE A 72 -0.09 -5.81 10.90
CA ILE A 72 -1.37 -5.79 11.62
C ILE A 72 -2.56 -6.32 10.79
N GLU A 73 -2.33 -6.65 9.52
CA GLU A 73 -3.37 -7.20 8.64
C GLU A 73 -3.76 -8.62 9.06
N TYR A 74 -2.77 -9.47 9.39
CA TYR A 74 -2.95 -10.91 9.56
C TYR A 74 -2.87 -11.36 11.02
N THR A 75 -3.62 -10.70 11.90
CA THR A 75 -3.58 -10.92 13.37
C THR A 75 -3.83 -12.37 13.77
N ASP A 76 -4.59 -13.14 12.99
CA ASP A 76 -5.01 -14.51 13.34
C ASP A 76 -4.05 -15.59 12.80
N VAL A 77 -2.97 -15.21 12.13
CA VAL A 77 -2.02 -16.15 11.51
C VAL A 77 -0.92 -16.49 12.51
N ALA A 78 -1.09 -17.58 13.26
CA ALA A 78 -0.10 -18.04 14.25
C ALA A 78 0.44 -19.46 14.00
N THR A 79 -0.23 -20.24 13.14
CA THR A 79 0.20 -21.60 12.77
C THR A 79 0.69 -21.68 11.33
N GLU A 80 1.55 -22.66 11.03
CA GLU A 80 2.03 -22.89 9.67
C GLU A 80 0.89 -23.18 8.68
N LYS A 81 -0.16 -23.89 9.13
CA LYS A 81 -1.36 -24.17 8.34
C LYS A 81 -2.08 -22.88 7.96
N THR A 82 -2.28 -21.97 8.91
CA THR A 82 -2.91 -20.67 8.65
C THR A 82 -2.05 -19.78 7.75
N TYR A 83 -0.72 -19.83 7.90
CA TYR A 83 0.21 -19.08 7.06
C TYR A 83 0.17 -19.54 5.60
N ARG A 84 0.27 -20.85 5.34
CA ARG A 84 0.19 -21.40 3.98
C ARG A 84 -1.15 -21.10 3.31
N LYS A 85 -2.26 -21.12 4.07
CA LYS A 85 -3.59 -20.75 3.58
C LYS A 85 -3.65 -19.27 3.17
N ALA A 86 -3.17 -18.37 4.04
CA ALA A 86 -3.15 -16.94 3.76
C ALA A 86 -2.24 -16.61 2.56
N PHE A 87 -1.07 -17.23 2.47
CA PHE A 87 -0.17 -17.07 1.32
C PHE A 87 -0.83 -17.48 0.00
N ARG A 88 -1.50 -18.64 -0.03
CA ARG A 88 -2.25 -19.09 -1.21
C ARG A 88 -3.36 -18.11 -1.58
N LEU A 89 -4.05 -17.54 -0.60
CA LEU A 89 -5.09 -16.54 -0.83
C LEU A 89 -4.53 -15.26 -1.47
N ILE A 90 -3.36 -14.78 -1.02
CA ILE A 90 -2.67 -13.63 -1.65
C ILE A 90 -2.41 -13.93 -3.13
N VAL A 91 -1.82 -15.09 -3.42
CA VAL A 91 -1.49 -15.53 -4.79
C VAL A 91 -2.75 -15.60 -5.68
N ILE A 92 -3.84 -16.19 -5.19
CA ILE A 92 -5.11 -16.28 -5.92
C ILE A 92 -5.70 -14.89 -6.16
N ARG A 93 -5.68 -13.99 -5.18
CA ARG A 93 -6.21 -12.62 -5.33
C ARG A 93 -5.41 -11.81 -6.33
N THR A 94 -4.08 -11.90 -6.30
CA THR A 94 -3.21 -11.21 -7.26
C THR A 94 -3.46 -11.74 -8.68
N MET A 95 -3.53 -13.05 -8.88
CA MET A 95 -3.87 -13.61 -10.20
C MET A 95 -5.30 -13.26 -10.63
N GLY A 96 -6.26 -13.28 -9.71
CA GLY A 96 -7.64 -12.88 -9.98
C GLY A 96 -7.72 -11.43 -10.47
N PHE A 97 -6.99 -10.52 -9.82
CA PHE A 97 -6.87 -9.13 -10.27
C PHE A 97 -6.30 -9.04 -11.68
N VAL A 98 -5.19 -9.74 -11.97
CA VAL A 98 -4.57 -9.78 -13.30
C VAL A 98 -5.59 -10.22 -14.37
N VAL A 99 -6.30 -11.31 -14.13
CA VAL A 99 -7.28 -11.88 -15.07
C VAL A 99 -8.48 -10.97 -15.26
N ILE A 100 -9.03 -10.41 -14.19
CA ILE A 100 -10.18 -9.50 -14.25
C ILE A 100 -9.78 -8.23 -15.00
N PHE A 101 -8.65 -7.62 -14.65
CA PHE A 101 -8.18 -6.38 -15.26
C PHE A 101 -7.94 -6.58 -16.76
N LEU A 102 -7.26 -7.64 -17.15
CA LEU A 102 -6.97 -7.94 -18.55
C LEU A 102 -8.24 -8.23 -19.35
N SER A 103 -9.19 -8.96 -18.76
CA SER A 103 -10.51 -9.21 -19.37
C SER A 103 -11.27 -7.90 -19.62
N LEU A 104 -11.33 -7.02 -18.61
CA LEU A 104 -11.99 -5.73 -18.75
C LEU A 104 -11.30 -4.85 -19.78
N TYR A 105 -9.96 -4.81 -19.79
CA TYR A 105 -9.21 -4.06 -20.79
C TYR A 105 -9.57 -4.48 -22.22
N ILE A 106 -9.58 -5.79 -22.50
CA ILE A 106 -9.94 -6.31 -23.83
C ILE A 106 -11.36 -5.92 -24.23
N ILE A 107 -12.32 -6.00 -23.29
CA ILE A 107 -13.73 -5.68 -23.55
C ILE A 107 -13.92 -4.18 -23.87
N PHE A 108 -13.28 -3.29 -23.11
CA PHE A 108 -13.50 -1.85 -23.23
C PHE A 108 -12.62 -1.17 -24.29
N MET A 109 -11.42 -1.70 -24.55
CA MET A 109 -10.45 -1.11 -25.49
C MET A 109 -10.44 -1.81 -26.87
N ASN A 110 -11.37 -2.73 -27.13
CA ASN A 110 -11.44 -3.51 -28.38
C ASN A 110 -10.15 -4.29 -28.70
N GLY A 111 -9.44 -4.77 -27.67
CA GLY A 111 -8.22 -5.56 -27.80
C GLY A 111 -6.92 -4.74 -27.85
N PHE A 112 -5.85 -5.35 -28.38
CA PHE A 112 -4.53 -4.71 -28.52
C PHE A 112 -4.41 -4.11 -29.91
N THR A 113 -4.27 -2.79 -30.03
CA THR A 113 -4.15 -2.14 -31.34
C THR A 113 -2.70 -2.11 -31.82
N SER A 114 -1.74 -2.19 -30.89
CA SER A 114 -0.31 -2.31 -31.20
C SER A 114 0.45 -3.19 -30.21
N LEU A 115 1.63 -3.67 -30.64
CA LEU A 115 2.54 -4.44 -29.79
C LEU A 115 3.09 -3.59 -28.62
N THR A 116 3.29 -2.30 -28.85
CA THR A 116 3.75 -1.33 -27.84
C THR A 116 2.73 -1.18 -26.70
N GLU A 117 1.45 -1.01 -27.02
CA GLU A 117 0.37 -0.97 -26.01
C GLU A 117 0.31 -2.24 -25.18
N GLY A 118 0.51 -3.41 -25.82
CA GLY A 118 0.59 -4.69 -25.13
C GLY A 118 1.72 -4.74 -24.12
N ILE A 119 2.91 -4.24 -24.48
CA ILE A 119 4.08 -4.19 -23.59
C ILE A 119 3.84 -3.19 -22.45
N GLU A 120 3.30 -2.00 -22.73
CA GLU A 120 3.00 -0.98 -21.72
C GLU A 120 1.99 -1.49 -20.69
N LEU A 121 0.90 -2.11 -21.16
CA LEU A 121 -0.11 -2.73 -20.31
C LEU A 121 0.49 -3.83 -19.43
N LEU A 122 1.27 -4.75 -20.03
CA LEU A 122 1.92 -5.83 -19.29
C LEU A 122 2.90 -5.28 -18.25
N GLY A 123 3.69 -4.27 -18.60
CA GLY A 123 4.61 -3.59 -17.69
C GLY A 123 3.90 -2.98 -16.48
N LEU A 124 2.79 -2.26 -16.72
CA LEU A 124 1.94 -1.70 -15.66
C LEU A 124 1.36 -2.81 -14.77
N LEU A 125 0.78 -3.83 -15.39
CA LEU A 125 0.05 -4.89 -14.71
C LEU A 125 0.98 -5.75 -13.85
N ILE A 126 2.18 -6.07 -14.36
CA ILE A 126 3.23 -6.74 -13.59
C ILE A 126 3.67 -5.86 -12.42
N SER A 127 3.90 -4.56 -12.65
CA SER A 127 4.36 -3.64 -11.61
C SER A 127 3.37 -3.53 -10.45
N VAL A 128 2.09 -3.29 -10.76
CA VAL A 128 1.02 -3.18 -9.75
C VAL A 128 0.84 -4.51 -9.00
N SER A 129 0.81 -5.62 -9.74
CA SER A 129 0.65 -6.96 -9.14
C SER A 129 1.83 -7.32 -8.24
N LEU A 130 3.05 -6.97 -8.64
CA LEU A 130 4.27 -7.20 -7.86
C LEU A 130 4.25 -6.38 -6.58
N VAL A 131 3.95 -5.08 -6.66
CA VAL A 131 3.87 -4.20 -5.49
C VAL A 131 2.81 -4.70 -4.51
N TRP A 132 1.62 -5.07 -4.99
CA TRP A 132 0.56 -5.59 -4.14
C TRP A 132 0.92 -6.94 -3.51
N PHE A 133 1.49 -7.85 -4.30
CA PHE A 133 1.94 -9.15 -3.81
C PHE A 133 3.01 -9.01 -2.73
N LEU A 134 4.06 -8.22 -2.98
CA LEU A 134 5.15 -7.98 -2.03
C LEU A 134 4.63 -7.32 -0.75
N SER A 135 3.77 -6.32 -0.87
CA SER A 135 3.15 -5.64 0.29
C SER A 135 2.39 -6.64 1.17
N SER A 136 1.56 -7.48 0.55
CA SER A 136 0.78 -8.50 1.26
C SER A 136 1.67 -9.57 1.88
N TYR A 137 2.68 -10.02 1.15
CA TYR A 137 3.64 -11.03 1.58
C TYR A 137 4.49 -10.54 2.77
N ILE A 138 5.02 -9.32 2.72
CA ILE A 138 5.82 -8.73 3.80
C ILE A 138 4.96 -8.63 5.07
N SER A 139 3.73 -8.13 4.94
CA SER A 139 2.78 -8.03 6.06
C SER A 139 2.49 -9.41 6.66
N LEU A 140 2.22 -10.42 5.82
CA LEU A 140 1.96 -11.78 6.27
C LEU A 140 3.16 -12.39 7.01
N LYS A 141 4.35 -12.27 6.45
CA LYS A 141 5.59 -12.80 7.03
C LYS A 141 5.88 -12.19 8.39
N ARG A 142 5.69 -10.87 8.52
CA ARG A 142 5.90 -10.16 9.78
C ARG A 142 4.85 -10.52 10.82
N SER A 143 3.58 -10.59 10.43
CA SER A 143 2.50 -11.01 11.34
C SER A 143 2.76 -12.41 11.88
N TYR A 144 3.07 -13.37 11.00
CA TYR A 144 3.34 -14.74 11.41
C TYR A 144 4.52 -14.86 12.38
N LYS A 145 5.62 -14.14 12.11
CA LYS A 145 6.77 -14.10 13.03
C LYS A 145 6.35 -13.56 14.40
N LYS A 146 5.65 -12.42 14.43
CA LYS A 146 5.21 -11.78 15.67
C LYS A 146 4.25 -12.66 16.46
N ASN A 147 3.28 -13.27 15.80
CA ASN A 147 2.29 -14.13 16.46
C ASN A 147 2.90 -15.41 17.00
N LYS A 148 3.89 -15.98 16.30
CA LYS A 148 4.62 -17.16 16.77
C LYS A 148 5.49 -16.87 18.00
N GLU A 149 6.03 -15.65 18.13
CA GLU A 149 6.78 -15.22 19.32
C GLU A 149 5.88 -14.99 20.55
N LEU A 150 4.57 -14.84 20.36
CA LEU A 150 3.58 -14.61 21.42
C LEU A 150 2.90 -15.90 21.91
N LEU A 151 3.13 -17.04 21.25
CA LEU A 151 2.63 -18.38 21.61
C LEU A 151 3.73 -19.20 22.29
#